data_AF-A0A182YQB7-F1
#
_entry.id   AF-A0A182YQB7-F1
#
_cell.length_a   1.000
_cell.length_b   1.000
_cell.length_c   1.000
_cell.angle_alpha   90.00
_cell.angle_beta   90.00
_cell.angle_gamma   90.00
#
_symmetry.space_group_name_H-M   'P 1'
#
loop_
_entity.id
_entity.type
_entity.pdbx_description
1 polymer ?
#
loop_
_entity_poly.entity_id
_entity_poly.type
_entity_poly.pdbx_seq_one_letter_code
_entity_poly.pdbx_strand_id
1 'polypeptide(L)'
;MISPCLCKGSMKYVHLDCLELWLNRSGLTHCELCLHTFQTHETLRYGCFESVLVWYRNPDNRNLLMSDLLIYSILSFVCFMLTLVCMLVLRFQHSPHDPFGEELAKVAVICFLSLVVGMSL
;
A
#
# COMPACT_ATOMS: atom_id res chain seq x y z
N MET A 1 26.25 23.16 9.44
CA MET A 1 25.35 24.35 9.49
C MET A 1 25.13 24.82 8.07
N ILE A 2 23.88 24.97 7.64
CA ILE A 2 23.52 25.40 6.28
C ILE A 2 22.89 26.80 6.33
N SER A 3 22.99 27.55 5.22
CA SER A 3 22.28 28.83 5.06
C SER A 3 21.12 28.69 4.07
N PRO A 4 19.94 28.21 4.52
CA PRO A 4 18.82 27.92 3.63
C PRO A 4 18.06 29.19 3.18
N CYS A 5 18.33 30.35 3.78
CA CYS A 5 17.62 31.60 3.50
C CYS A 5 18.56 32.83 3.42
N LEU A 6 18.05 33.94 2.87
CA LEU A 6 18.77 35.23 2.78
C LEU A 6 18.61 36.12 4.04
N CYS A 7 18.15 35.56 5.16
CA CYS A 7 18.05 36.32 6.41
C CYS A 7 19.43 36.83 6.88
N LYS A 8 19.46 38.01 7.49
CA LYS A 8 20.68 38.59 8.10
C LYS A 8 20.79 38.15 9.57
N GLY A 9 22.01 37.95 10.06
CA GLY A 9 22.29 37.60 11.46
C GLY A 9 22.31 36.09 11.75
N SER A 10 22.11 35.72 13.02
CA SER A 10 22.12 34.33 13.50
C SER A 10 21.00 33.46 12.91
N MET A 11 19.88 34.07 12.52
CA MET A 11 18.73 33.38 11.90
C MET A 11 19.04 32.80 10.51
N LYS A 12 20.21 33.11 9.93
CA LYS A 12 20.69 32.52 8.67
C LYS A 12 21.17 31.08 8.83
N TYR A 13 21.65 30.68 10.01
CA TYR A 13 22.34 29.41 10.20
C TYR A 13 21.47 28.43 10.97
N VAL A 14 21.03 27.38 10.29
CA VAL A 14 20.22 26.30 10.89
C VAL A 14 20.91 24.97 10.61
N HIS A 15 20.75 23.99 11.51
CA HIS A 15 21.16 22.62 11.24
C HIS A 15 20.21 21.99 10.21
N LEU A 16 20.73 21.05 9.42
CA LEU A 16 19.94 20.34 8.41
C LEU A 16 18.78 19.59 9.09
N ASP A 17 19.06 18.89 10.19
CA ASP A 17 18.04 18.16 10.98
C ASP A 17 17.00 19.09 11.60
N CYS A 18 17.42 20.27 12.09
CA CYS A 18 16.50 21.26 12.65
C CYS A 18 15.61 21.88 11.58
N LEU A 19 16.15 22.12 10.38
CA LEU A 19 15.39 22.63 9.24
C LEU A 19 14.37 21.59 8.76
N GLU A 20 14.76 20.32 8.66
CA GLU A 20 13.88 19.22 8.26
C GLU A 20 12.74 19.03 9.26
N LEU A 21 13.03 19.02 10.57
CA LEU A 21 12.00 18.94 11.60
C LEU A 21 11.05 20.15 11.59
N TRP A 22 11.61 21.35 11.35
CA TRP A 22 10.81 22.58 11.27
C TRP A 22 9.89 22.57 10.05
N LEU A 23 10.39 22.20 8.87
CA LEU A 23 9.60 22.06 7.63
C LEU A 23 8.49 21.01 7.80
N ASN A 24 8.79 19.89 8.45
CA ASN A 24 7.81 18.83 8.71
C ASN A 24 6.70 19.27 9.67
N ARG A 25 7.00 20.18 10.62
CA ARG A 25 6.01 20.75 11.54
C ARG A 25 5.24 21.93 10.97
N SER A 26 5.90 22.81 10.22
CA SER A 26 5.31 24.05 9.73
C SER A 26 4.55 23.86 8.42
N GLY A 27 4.93 22.85 7.61
CA GLY A 27 4.37 22.62 6.28
C GLY A 27 4.67 23.74 5.27
N LEU A 28 5.56 24.68 5.63
CA LEU A 28 5.88 25.84 4.81
C LEU A 28 7.18 25.58 4.04
N THR A 29 7.13 25.68 2.71
CA THR A 29 8.30 25.53 1.83
C THR A 29 9.12 26.81 1.65
N HIS A 30 8.81 27.86 2.42
CA HIS A 30 9.44 29.17 2.35
C HIS A 30 9.75 29.73 3.74
N CYS A 31 10.76 30.58 3.82
CA CYS A 31 11.10 31.27 5.05
C CYS A 31 10.04 32.34 5.37
N GLU A 32 9.48 32.32 6.58
CA GLU A 32 8.47 33.30 7.01
C GLU A 32 8.99 34.75 7.10
N LEU A 33 10.30 34.94 7.31
CA LEU A 33 10.89 36.28 7.48
C LEU A 33 11.34 36.92 6.16
N CYS A 34 11.94 36.14 5.26
CA CYS A 34 12.46 36.66 3.99
C CYS A 34 11.69 36.20 2.77
N LEU A 35 10.63 35.39 2.96
CA LEU A 35 9.83 34.73 1.92
C LEU A 35 10.64 33.96 0.87
N HIS A 36 11.92 33.71 1.13
CA HIS A 36 12.74 32.96 0.21
C HIS A 36 12.32 31.49 0.26
N THR A 37 11.92 30.95 -0.90
CA THR A 37 11.66 29.53 -1.07
C THR A 37 12.94 28.78 -0.75
N PHE A 38 12.86 27.86 0.20
CA PHE A 38 14.00 27.00 0.48
C PHE A 38 14.26 26.17 -0.79
N GLN A 39 15.51 26.09 -1.25
CA GLN A 39 15.93 25.16 -2.30
C GLN A 39 15.95 23.74 -1.71
N THR A 40 14.81 23.28 -1.22
CA THR A 40 14.60 21.90 -0.84
C THR A 40 14.39 21.14 -2.14
N HIS A 41 15.45 20.50 -2.61
CA HIS A 41 15.30 19.49 -3.64
C HIS A 41 14.42 18.40 -3.01
N GLU A 42 13.12 18.38 -3.34
CA GLU A 42 12.20 17.31 -2.99
C GLU A 42 12.70 16.06 -3.71
N THR A 43 13.73 15.43 -3.15
CA THR A 43 14.08 14.09 -3.54
C THR A 43 12.93 13.24 -3.07
N LEU A 44 12.01 12.90 -3.98
CA LEU A 44 11.12 11.75 -3.85
C LEU A 44 12.01 10.52 -3.71
N ARG A 45 12.59 10.34 -2.52
CA ARG A 45 13.71 9.43 -2.26
C ARG A 45 13.25 8.02 -1.93
N TYR A 46 11.99 7.71 -2.20
CA TYR A 46 11.41 6.42 -1.91
C TYR A 46 10.66 5.95 -3.15
N GLY A 47 11.16 4.89 -3.77
CA GLY A 47 10.40 4.17 -4.79
C GLY A 47 9.09 3.66 -4.19
N CYS A 48 8.08 3.47 -5.04
CA CYS A 48 6.74 3.03 -4.62
C CYS A 48 6.80 1.79 -3.69
N PHE A 49 7.71 0.86 -3.97
CA PHE A 49 7.95 -0.33 -3.15
C PHE A 49 8.49 -0.05 -1.74
N GLU A 50 9.37 0.93 -1.58
CA GLU A 50 10.01 1.22 -0.29
C GLU A 50 9.07 1.99 0.64
N SER A 51 8.23 2.87 0.08
CA SER A 51 7.12 3.48 0.81
C SER A 51 6.07 2.45 1.24
N VAL A 52 5.73 1.48 0.37
CA VAL A 52 4.83 0.36 0.70
C VAL A 52 5.41 -0.52 1.80
N LEU A 53 6.72 -0.81 1.76
CA LEU A 53 7.39 -1.66 2.76
C LEU A 53 7.50 -0.95 4.13
N VAL A 54 7.74 0.36 4.16
CA VAL A 54 7.69 1.16 5.39
C VAL A 54 6.27 1.22 5.96
N TRP A 55 5.26 1.37 5.11
CA TRP A 55 3.85 1.35 5.52
C TRP A 55 3.40 -0.02 6.04
N TYR A 56 3.87 -1.11 5.42
CA TYR A 56 3.62 -2.50 5.84
C TYR A 56 4.29 -2.83 7.19
N ARG A 57 5.45 -2.21 7.49
CA ARG A 57 6.19 -2.45 8.72
C ARG A 57 5.61 -1.74 9.95
N ASN A 58 4.72 -0.75 9.78
CA ASN A 58 4.12 -0.01 10.89
C ASN A 58 3.04 -0.87 11.62
N PRO A 59 3.15 -1.11 12.94
CA PRO A 59 2.31 -2.04 13.68
C PRO A 59 0.83 -1.65 13.79
N ASP A 60 0.49 -0.36 13.82
CA ASP A 60 -0.90 0.10 13.92
C ASP A 60 -1.73 -0.23 12.66
N ASN A 61 -1.07 -0.27 11.51
CA ASN A 61 -1.71 -0.54 10.20
C ASN A 61 -1.92 -2.05 9.99
N ARG A 62 -1.19 -2.90 10.71
CA ARG A 62 -1.23 -4.35 10.57
C ARG A 62 -2.57 -4.93 10.98
N ASN A 63 -3.28 -4.28 11.90
CA ASN A 63 -4.61 -4.71 12.32
C ASN A 63 -5.65 -4.50 11.19
N LEU A 64 -5.55 -3.40 10.44
CA LEU A 64 -6.41 -3.14 9.28
C LEU A 64 -6.12 -4.12 8.15
N LEU A 65 -4.84 -4.35 7.86
CA LEU A 65 -4.40 -5.37 6.91
C LEU A 65 -4.85 -6.79 7.31
N MET A 66 -4.74 -7.13 8.59
CA MET A 66 -5.19 -8.43 9.09
C MET A 66 -6.70 -8.59 9.01
N SER A 67 -7.48 -7.54 9.26
CA SER A 67 -8.93 -7.62 9.04
C SER A 67 -9.27 -7.85 7.57
N ASP A 68 -8.60 -7.15 6.65
CA ASP A 68 -8.83 -7.33 5.21
C ASP A 68 -8.44 -8.73 4.74
N LEU A 69 -7.30 -9.26 5.21
CA LEU A 69 -6.85 -10.63 4.91
C LEU A 69 -7.81 -11.69 5.47
N LEU A 70 -8.34 -11.48 6.67
CA LEU A 70 -9.34 -12.38 7.26
C LEU A 70 -10.64 -12.38 6.45
N ILE A 71 -11.11 -11.21 6.00
CA ILE A 71 -12.29 -11.10 5.13
C ILE A 71 -12.06 -11.81 3.80
N TYR A 72 -10.90 -11.60 3.17
CA TYR A 72 -10.53 -12.28 1.93
C TYR A 72 -10.45 -13.80 2.09
N SER A 73 -9.88 -14.28 3.20
CA SER A 73 -9.81 -15.72 3.52
C SER A 73 -11.20 -16.34 3.66
N ILE A 74 -12.10 -15.70 4.41
CA ILE A 74 -13.48 -16.17 4.59
C ILE A 74 -14.21 -16.18 3.25
N LEU A 75 -14.09 -15.11 2.45
CA LEU A 75 -14.72 -15.01 1.14
C LEU A 75 -14.22 -16.10 0.18
N SER A 76 -12.92 -16.37 0.18
CA SER A 76 -12.31 -17.45 -0.62
C SER A 76 -12.86 -18.82 -0.23
N PHE A 77 -12.99 -19.11 1.07
CA PHE A 77 -13.55 -20.38 1.55
C PHE A 77 -15.02 -20.54 1.12
N VAL A 78 -15.81 -19.48 1.24
CA VAL A 78 -17.22 -19.47 0.80
C VAL A 78 -17.32 -19.69 -0.70
N CYS A 79 -16.55 -18.97 -1.51
CA CYS A 79 -16.52 -19.15 -2.96
C CYS A 79 -16.08 -20.56 -3.37
N PHE A 80 -15.09 -21.15 -2.69
CA PHE A 80 -14.67 -22.52 -2.93
C PHE A 80 -15.78 -23.52 -2.59
N MET A 81 -16.47 -23.36 -1.46
CA MET A 81 -17.58 -24.23 -1.09
C MET A 81 -18.77 -24.10 -2.06
N LEU A 82 -19.08 -22.88 -2.51
CA LEU A 82 -20.12 -22.65 -3.51
C LEU A 82 -19.78 -23.27 -4.86
N THR A 83 -18.54 -23.11 -5.33
CA THR A 83 -18.08 -23.72 -6.58
C THR A 83 -18.07 -25.25 -6.49
N LEU A 84 -17.64 -25.82 -5.36
CA LEU A 84 -17.73 -27.27 -5.11
C LEU A 84 -19.18 -27.77 -5.13
N VAL A 85 -20.10 -27.07 -4.47
CA VAL A 85 -21.53 -27.43 -4.47
C VAL A 85 -22.10 -27.33 -5.87
N CYS A 86 -21.83 -26.25 -6.60
CA CYS A 86 -22.23 -26.10 -8.01
C CYS A 86 -21.68 -27.24 -8.86
N MET A 87 -20.39 -27.59 -8.72
CA MET A 87 -19.77 -28.70 -9.45
C MET A 87 -20.41 -30.05 -9.10
N LEU A 88 -20.71 -30.31 -7.82
CA LEU A 88 -21.39 -31.54 -7.40
C LEU A 88 -22.81 -31.61 -7.98
N VAL A 89 -23.58 -30.53 -7.89
CA VAL A 89 -24.94 -30.45 -8.44
C VAL A 89 -24.95 -30.63 -9.96
N LEU A 90 -24.03 -29.98 -10.67
CA LEU A 90 -23.88 -30.15 -12.13
C LEU A 90 -23.46 -31.58 -12.50
N ARG A 91 -22.59 -32.22 -11.71
CA ARG A 91 -22.21 -33.63 -11.88
C ARG A 91 -23.38 -34.58 -11.61
N PHE A 92 -24.29 -34.24 -10.69
CA PHE A 92 -25.50 -35.02 -10.42
C PHE A 92 -26.58 -34.83 -11.49
N GLN A 93 -26.72 -33.62 -12.07
CA GLN A 93 -27.69 -33.35 -13.14
C GLN A 93 -27.21 -33.73 -14.54
N HIS A 94 -25.91 -33.80 -14.78
CA HIS A 94 -25.37 -33.95 -16.12
C HIS A 94 -24.14 -34.87 -16.15
N SER A 95 -24.28 -36.01 -16.81
CA SER A 95 -23.17 -36.78 -17.38
C SER A 95 -23.38 -36.76 -18.90
N PRO A 96 -22.40 -36.42 -19.76
CA PRO A 96 -21.09 -35.75 -19.59
C PRO A 96 -21.01 -34.42 -20.41
N HIS A 97 -19.92 -33.65 -20.26
CA HIS A 97 -19.30 -32.84 -21.36
C HIS A 97 -19.45 -31.30 -21.44
N ASP A 98 -19.30 -30.55 -20.33
CA ASP A 98 -18.84 -29.15 -20.39
C ASP A 98 -17.53 -28.95 -19.60
N PRO A 99 -16.37 -29.34 -20.15
CA PRO A 99 -15.07 -29.16 -19.49
C PRO A 99 -14.70 -27.68 -19.29
N PHE A 100 -15.36 -26.78 -20.02
CA PHE A 100 -15.05 -25.35 -20.02
C PHE A 100 -15.44 -24.65 -18.71
N GLY A 101 -16.56 -25.04 -18.09
CA GLY A 101 -17.04 -24.46 -16.83
C GLY A 101 -16.16 -24.81 -15.63
N GLU A 102 -15.60 -26.03 -15.61
CA GLU A 102 -14.70 -26.51 -14.55
C GLU A 102 -13.36 -25.76 -14.59
N GLU A 103 -12.80 -25.56 -15.78
CA GLU A 103 -11.53 -24.85 -15.94
C GLU A 103 -11.65 -23.34 -15.65
N LEU A 104 -12.75 -22.70 -16.06
CA LEU A 104 -13.04 -21.31 -15.69
C LEU A 104 -13.15 -21.12 -14.17
N ALA A 105 -13.81 -22.04 -13.47
CA ALA A 105 -13.94 -21.98 -12.02
C ALA A 105 -12.58 -22.12 -11.32
N LYS A 106 -11.73 -23.06 -11.78
CA LYS A 106 -10.36 -23.23 -11.25
C LYS A 106 -9.49 -22.00 -11.49
N VAL A 107 -9.51 -21.45 -12.71
CA VAL A 107 -8.74 -20.25 -13.06
C VAL A 107 -9.18 -19.05 -12.22
N ALA A 108 -10.48 -18.87 -12.01
CA ALA A 108 -10.99 -17.79 -11.15
C ALA A 108 -10.49 -17.90 -9.70
N VAL A 109 -10.51 -19.12 -9.12
CA VAL A 109 -10.00 -19.37 -7.75
C VAL A 109 -8.49 -19.12 -7.67
N ILE A 110 -7.71 -19.61 -8.65
CA ILE A 110 -6.25 -19.43 -8.68
C ILE A 110 -5.88 -17.94 -8.84
N CYS A 111 -6.55 -17.20 -9.73
CA CYS A 111 -6.35 -15.76 -9.86
C CYS A 111 -6.65 -15.03 -8.55
N PHE A 112 -7.76 -15.36 -7.88
CA PHE A 112 -8.13 -14.75 -6.60
C PHE A 112 -7.09 -15.01 -5.51
N LEU A 113 -6.62 -16.27 -5.38
CA LEU A 113 -5.56 -16.63 -4.44
C LEU A 113 -4.23 -15.93 -4.74
N SER A 114 -3.87 -15.81 -6.02
CA SER A 114 -2.62 -15.14 -6.42
C SER A 114 -2.62 -13.63 -6.12
N LEU A 115 -3.78 -12.97 -6.24
CA LEU A 115 -3.94 -11.57 -5.86
C LEU A 115 -3.83 -11.38 -4.34
N VAL A 116 -4.44 -12.27 -3.55
CA VAL A 116 -4.36 -12.24 -2.08
C VAL A 116 -2.92 -12.46 -1.61
N VAL A 117 -2.20 -13.42 -2.18
CA VAL A 117 -0.80 -13.69 -1.85
C VAL A 117 0.11 -12.55 -2.33
N GLY A 118 -0.14 -11.99 -3.51
CA GLY A 118 0.62 -10.85 -4.04
C GLY A 118 0.42 -9.55 -3.25
N MET A 119 -0.71 -9.39 -2.55
CA MET A 119 -0.92 -8.29 -1.60
C MET A 119 -0.27 -8.55 -0.23
N SER A 120 0.12 -9.80 0.05
CA SER A 120 0.73 -10.22 1.32
C SER A 120 2.27 -10.26 1.29
N LEU A 121 2.88 -10.21 0.10
CA LEU A 121 4.33 -10.27 -0.15
C LEU A 121 4.89 -8.86 -0.47
#